data_AF-A0A938XTK2-F1
#
_entry.id   AF-A0A938XTK2-F1
#
_cell.length_a   1.000
_cell.length_b   1.000
_cell.length_c   1.000
_cell.angle_alpha   90.00
_cell.angle_beta   90.00
_cell.angle_gamma   90.00
#
_symmetry.space_group_name_H-M   'P 1'
#
loop_
_entity.id
_entity.type
_entity.pdbx_description
1 polymer ?
#
loop_
_entity_poly.entity_id
_entity_poly.type
_entity_poly.pdbx_seq_one_letter_code
_entity_poly.pdbx_strand_id
1 'polypeptide(L)'
;MIFIKDKLEGLLKQIELYEDLLAFLEQEYELLEKGEDTTEVKEKQRELRDEIADLDTEYNLKQGEKLRLISENDVEELNQFKPLLKEIYNLEQKNQKLADNS
;
A
#
# COMPACT_ATOMS: atom_id res chain seq x y z
N MET A 1 -13.81 -0.73 -22.47
CA MET A 1 -14.74 -1.24 -21.44
C MET A 1 -13.90 -2.12 -20.54
N ILE A 2 -13.77 -1.78 -19.25
CA ILE A 2 -12.96 -2.56 -18.30
C ILE A 2 -13.86 -3.67 -17.74
N PHE A 3 -13.42 -4.92 -17.82
CA PHE A 3 -14.17 -6.05 -17.29
C PHE A 3 -13.91 -6.23 -15.80
N ILE A 4 -14.84 -6.89 -15.09
CA ILE A 4 -14.69 -7.18 -13.64
C ILE A 4 -13.39 -7.94 -13.37
N LYS A 5 -13.03 -8.87 -14.26
CA LYS A 5 -11.77 -9.63 -14.18
C LYS A 5 -10.55 -8.72 -14.20
N ASP A 6 -10.53 -7.72 -15.08
CA ASP A 6 -9.41 -6.78 -15.18
C ASP A 6 -9.30 -5.96 -13.88
N LYS A 7 -10.44 -5.54 -13.31
CA LYS A 7 -10.44 -4.83 -12.03
C LYS A 7 -9.94 -5.69 -10.87
N LEU A 8 -10.29 -6.97 -10.85
CA LEU A 8 -9.77 -7.90 -9.85
C LEU A 8 -8.26 -8.06 -9.98
N GLU A 9 -7.76 -8.19 -11.21
CA GLU A 9 -6.32 -8.23 -11.46
C GLU A 9 -5.62 -6.95 -10.99
N GLY A 10 -6.18 -5.78 -11.30
CA GLY A 10 -5.66 -4.50 -10.81
C GLY A 10 -5.66 -4.40 -9.29
N LEU A 11 -6.71 -4.89 -8.63
CA LEU A 11 -6.81 -4.87 -7.16
C LEU A 11 -5.82 -5.84 -6.50
N LEU A 12 -5.57 -7.01 -7.10
CA LEU A 12 -4.56 -7.95 -6.63
C LEU A 12 -3.15 -7.36 -6.75
N LYS A 13 -2.83 -6.72 -7.89
CA LYS A 13 -1.56 -5.98 -8.05
C LYS A 13 -1.39 -4.87 -7.00
N GLN A 14 -2.47 -4.15 -6.67
CA GLN A 14 -2.41 -3.16 -5.60
C GLN A 14 -2.08 -3.78 -4.25
N ILE A 15 -2.61 -4.96 -3.93
CA ILE A 15 -2.28 -5.66 -2.68
C ILE A 15 -0.79 -5.96 -2.62
N GLU A 16 -0.21 -6.51 -3.69
CA GLU A 16 1.24 -6.77 -3.78
C GLU A 16 2.05 -5.49 -3.55
N LEU A 17 1.68 -4.38 -4.21
CA LEU A 17 2.36 -3.09 -4.01
C LEU A 17 2.19 -2.52 -2.59
N TYR A 18 1.06 -2.79 -1.93
CA TYR A 18 0.87 -2.42 -0.53
C TYR A 18 1.73 -3.27 0.41
N GLU A 19 1.95 -4.55 0.10
CA GLU A 19 2.87 -5.41 0.86
C GLU A 19 4.32 -4.92 0.73
N ASP A 20 4.74 -4.55 -0.48
CA ASP A 20 6.05 -3.93 -0.72
C ASP A 20 6.18 -2.58 0.02
N LEU A 21 5.13 -1.75 -0.01
CA LEU A 21 5.10 -0.49 0.72
C LEU A 21 5.25 -0.70 2.22
N LEU A 22 4.60 -1.73 2.78
CA LEU A 22 4.75 -2.08 4.18
C LEU A 22 6.19 -2.44 4.52
N ALA A 23 6.85 -3.27 3.70
CA ALA A 23 8.25 -3.65 3.92
C ALA A 23 9.19 -2.44 3.90
N PHE A 24 8.98 -1.47 2.99
CA PHE A 24 9.76 -0.24 2.98
C PHE A 24 9.46 0.69 4.18
N LEU A 25 8.24 0.68 4.70
CA LEU A 25 7.92 1.41 5.94
C LEU A 25 8.59 0.76 7.15
N GLU A 26 8.71 -0.56 7.19
CA GLU A 26 9.48 -1.27 8.23
C GLU A 26 10.96 -0.96 8.14
N GLN A 27 11.51 -0.94 6.93
CA GLN A 27 12.90 -0.55 6.70
C GLN A 27 13.15 0.91 7.13
N GLU A 28 12.24 1.83 6.80
CA GLU A 28 12.34 3.22 7.26
C GLU A 28 12.32 3.30 8.79
N TYR A 29 11.43 2.56 9.45
CA TYR A 29 11.37 2.51 10.91
C TYR A 29 12.72 2.11 11.51
N GLU A 30 13.33 1.03 11.01
CA GLU A 30 14.63 0.57 11.48
C GLU A 30 15.76 1.58 11.26
N LEU A 31 15.77 2.26 10.11
CA LEU A 31 16.77 3.29 9.79
C LEU A 31 16.61 4.50 10.72
N LEU A 32 15.37 4.93 10.98
CA LEU A 32 15.07 6.00 11.93
C LEU A 32 15.50 5.65 13.35
N GLU A 33 15.26 4.42 13.82
CA GLU A 33 15.74 3.97 15.13
C GLU A 33 17.27 4.00 15.26
N LYS A 34 17.99 3.79 14.15
CA LYS A 34 19.47 3.83 14.09
C LYS A 34 20.03 5.24 13.82
N GLY A 35 19.16 6.22 13.51
CA GLY A 35 19.58 7.55 13.08
C GLY A 35 20.28 7.56 11.70
N GLU A 36 19.95 6.60 10.85
CA GLU A 36 20.50 6.44 9.50
C GLU A 36 19.66 7.21 8.46
N ASP A 37 20.23 7.42 7.27
CA ASP A 37 19.55 8.10 6.17
C ASP A 37 18.37 7.28 5.64
N THR A 38 17.22 7.94 5.45
CA THR A 38 15.97 7.33 4.96
C THR A 38 15.61 7.76 3.55
N THR A 39 16.44 8.57 2.89
CA THR A 39 16.13 9.20 1.61
C THR A 39 15.76 8.18 0.52
N GLU A 40 16.58 7.13 0.34
CA GLU A 40 16.33 6.10 -0.68
C GLU A 40 15.04 5.33 -0.43
N VAL A 41 14.77 4.98 0.83
CA VAL A 41 13.55 4.24 1.20
C VAL A 41 12.31 5.11 0.99
N LYS A 42 12.36 6.41 1.32
CA LYS A 42 11.26 7.34 1.07
C LYS A 42 10.98 7.53 -0.43
N GLU A 43 12.01 7.51 -1.27
CA GLU A 43 11.84 7.55 -2.72
C GLU A 43 11.13 6.30 -3.23
N LYS A 44 11.53 5.11 -2.78
CA LYS A 44 10.86 3.84 -3.10
C LYS A 44 9.39 3.81 -2.65
N GLN A 45 9.10 4.27 -1.43
CA GLN A 45 7.73 4.38 -0.95
C GLN A 45 6.88 5.32 -1.83
N ARG A 46 7.47 6.41 -2.35
CA ARG A 46 6.78 7.33 -3.25
C ARG A 46 6.49 6.68 -4.60
N GLU A 47 7.48 6.02 -5.20
CA GLU A 47 7.30 5.29 -6.47
C GLU A 47 6.15 4.29 -6.38
N LEU A 48 6.09 3.50 -5.30
CA LEU A 48 5.00 2.53 -5.07
C LEU A 48 3.63 3.21 -4.95
N ARG A 49 3.54 4.37 -4.30
CA ARG A 49 2.27 5.13 -4.20
C ARG A 49 1.82 5.68 -5.53
N ASP A 50 2.76 6.17 -6.34
CA ASP A 50 2.48 6.66 -7.68
C ASP A 50 1.96 5.50 -8.55
N GLU A 51 2.58 4.31 -8.47
CA GLU A 51 2.11 3.10 -9.18
C GLU A 51 0.72 2.64 -8.72
N ILE A 52 0.44 2.65 -7.41
CA ILE A 52 -0.89 2.35 -6.87
C ILE A 52 -1.94 3.33 -7.41
N ALA A 53 -1.60 4.62 -7.50
CA ALA A 53 -2.49 5.65 -8.03
C ALA A 53 -2.72 5.50 -9.55
N ASP A 54 -1.70 5.06 -10.29
CA ASP A 54 -1.81 4.72 -11.70
C ASP A 54 -2.75 3.53 -11.91
N LEU A 55 -2.62 2.46 -11.10
CA LEU A 55 -3.55 1.32 -11.12
C LEU A 55 -4.99 1.74 -10.77
N ASP A 56 -5.16 2.66 -9.82
CA ASP A 56 -6.48 3.22 -9.49
C ASP A 56 -7.15 3.88 -10.69
N THR A 57 -6.36 4.57 -11.50
CA THR A 57 -6.82 5.25 -12.71
C THR A 57 -7.06 4.27 -13.85
N GLU A 58 -6.10 3.38 -14.12
CA GLU A 58 -6.13 2.39 -15.21
C GLU A 58 -7.33 1.45 -15.08
N TYR A 59 -7.56 0.91 -13.87
CA TYR A 59 -8.62 -0.06 -13.61
C TYR A 59 -9.92 0.56 -13.07
N ASN A 60 -9.95 1.89 -12.88
CA ASN A 60 -11.06 2.62 -12.27
C ASN A 60 -11.47 2.00 -10.91
N LEU A 61 -10.46 1.80 -10.06
CA LEU A 61 -10.57 1.19 -8.73
C LEU A 61 -10.83 2.25 -7.67
N LYS A 62 -11.99 2.91 -7.73
CA LYS A 62 -12.40 3.82 -6.64
C LYS A 62 -12.64 3.03 -5.36
N GLN A 63 -12.48 3.67 -4.20
CA GLN A 63 -12.63 3.02 -2.89
C GLN A 63 -13.92 2.17 -2.76
N GLY A 64 -15.07 2.69 -3.21
CA GLY A 64 -16.33 1.94 -3.19
C GLY A 64 -16.32 0.70 -4.09
N GLU A 65 -15.63 0.76 -5.24
CA GLU A 65 -15.45 -0.37 -6.15
C GLU A 65 -14.52 -1.42 -5.54
N LYS A 66 -13.40 -1.01 -4.91
CA LYS A 66 -12.50 -1.94 -4.20
C LYS A 66 -13.26 -2.72 -3.14
N LEU A 67 -14.06 -2.03 -2.32
CA LEU A 67 -14.88 -2.67 -1.29
C LEU A 67 -15.92 -3.63 -1.87
N ARG A 68 -16.55 -3.26 -2.99
CA ARG A 68 -17.50 -4.13 -3.69
C ARG A 68 -16.81 -5.40 -4.19
N LEU A 69 -15.67 -5.27 -4.86
CA LEU A 69 -14.88 -6.39 -5.38
C LEU A 69 -14.47 -7.36 -4.27
N ILE A 70 -13.98 -6.83 -3.14
CA ILE A 70 -13.63 -7.64 -1.96
C ILE A 70 -14.87 -8.37 -1.41
N SER A 71 -16.04 -7.72 -1.37
CA SER A 71 -17.25 -8.35 -0.83
C SER A 71 -17.90 -9.38 -1.76
N GLU A 72 -17.72 -9.23 -3.07
CA GLU A 72 -18.35 -10.07 -4.10
C GLU A 72 -17.47 -11.23 -4.55
N ASN A 73 -16.18 -11.25 -4.17
CA ASN A 73 -15.22 -12.27 -4.59
C ASN A 73 -14.54 -12.87 -3.35
N ASP A 74 -14.67 -14.18 -3.19
CA ASP A 74 -14.03 -14.94 -2.12
C ASP A 74 -12.60 -15.32 -2.54
N VAL A 75 -11.73 -14.31 -2.58
CA VAL A 75 -10.31 -14.45 -2.90
C VAL A 75 -9.53 -14.15 -1.63
N GLU A 76 -8.71 -15.09 -1.19
CA GLU A 76 -8.04 -15.02 0.11
C GLU A 76 -7.15 -13.77 0.23
N GLU A 77 -6.48 -13.41 -0.84
CA GLU A 77 -5.64 -12.23 -0.96
C GLU A 77 -6.43 -10.93 -0.75
N LEU A 78 -7.68 -10.86 -1.23
CA LEU A 78 -8.55 -9.69 -1.05
C LEU A 78 -8.94 -9.47 0.42
N ASN A 79 -8.96 -10.54 1.22
CA ASN A 79 -9.25 -10.44 2.66
C ASN A 79 -8.12 -9.73 3.43
N GLN A 80 -6.90 -9.74 2.89
CA GLN A 80 -5.74 -9.07 3.51
C GLN A 80 -5.71 -7.56 3.25
N PHE A 81 -6.47 -7.07 2.27
CA PHE A 81 -6.46 -5.65 1.88
C PHE A 81 -6.72 -4.69 3.06
N LYS A 82 -7.75 -4.95 3.88
CA LYS A 82 -8.09 -4.08 5.02
C LYS A 82 -7.07 -4.18 6.17
N PRO A 83 -6.68 -5.39 6.64
CA PRO A 83 -5.59 -5.54 7.60
C PRO A 83 -4.31 -4.81 7.18
N LEU A 84 -3.88 -5.00 5.93
CA LEU A 84 -2.66 -4.42 5.38
C LEU A 84 -2.67 -2.89 5.42
N LEU A 85 -3.75 -2.25 4.94
CA LEU A 85 -3.89 -0.79 5.00
C LEU A 85 -3.85 -0.25 6.44
N LYS A 86 -4.41 -0.99 7.39
CA LYS A 86 -4.37 -0.61 8.82
C LYS A 86 -2.94 -0.68 9.36
N GLU A 87 -2.18 -1.69 8.96
CA GLU A 87 -0.79 -1.87 9.39
C GLU A 87 0.11 -0.77 8.84
N ILE A 88 0.02 -0.50 7.54
CA ILE A 88 0.67 0.64 6.85
C ILE A 88 0.39 1.94 7.60
N TYR A 89 -0.88 2.26 7.84
CA TYR A 89 -1.25 3.49 8.57
C TYR A 89 -0.63 3.56 9.96
N ASN A 90 -0.63 2.45 10.72
CA ASN A 90 -0.03 2.44 12.05
C ASN A 90 1.48 2.66 12.00
N LEU A 91 2.15 2.11 11.00
CA LEU A 91 3.60 2.19 10.84
C LEU A 91 4.03 3.58 10.35
N GLU A 92 3.33 4.17 9.38
CA GLU A 92 3.52 5.57 8.99
C GLU A 92 3.45 6.51 10.21
N GLN A 93 2.45 6.30 11.08
CA GLN A 93 2.29 7.09 12.29
C GLN A 93 3.42 6.89 13.31
N LYS A 94 4.10 5.73 13.30
CA LYS A 94 5.28 5.48 14.12
C LYS A 94 6.52 6.14 13.51
N ASN A 95 6.73 5.99 12.20
CA ASN A 95 7.86 6.58 11.48
C ASN A 95 7.83 8.10 11.59
N GLN A 96 6.65 8.72 11.41
CA GLN A 96 6.47 10.16 11.58
C GLN A 96 6.88 10.62 12.98
N LYS A 97 6.45 9.89 14.03
CA LYS A 97 6.84 10.21 15.41
C LYS A 97 8.34 10.08 15.64
N LEU A 98 9.01 9.08 15.06
CA LEU A 98 10.45 8.95 15.19
C LEU A 98 11.18 10.08 14.46
N ALA A 99 10.77 10.38 13.23
CA ALA A 99 11.34 11.46 12.42
C ALA A 99 11.19 12.84 13.09
N ASP A 100 10.06 13.10 13.76
CA ASP A 100 9.85 14.37 14.48
C ASP A 100 10.69 14.50 15.77
N ASN A 101 11.22 13.38 16.29
CA ASN A 101 12.05 13.34 17.50
C ASN A 101 13.55 13.10 17.21
N SER A 102 13.94 12.96 15.94
CA SER A 102 15.32 12.72 15.47
C SER A 102 15.98 14.03 15.02
#